data_AF-A0ABD5MEZ4-F1
#
_entry.id   AF-A0ABD5MEZ4-F1
#
_cell.length_a   1.000
_cell.length_b   1.000
_cell.length_c   1.000
_cell.angle_alpha   90.00
_cell.angle_beta   90.00
_cell.angle_gamma   90.00
#
_symmetry.space_group_name_H-M   'P 1'
#
loop_
_entity.id
_entity.type
_entity.pdbx_description
1 polymer ?
#
loop_
_entity_poly.entity_id
_entity_poly.type
_entity_poly.pdbx_seq_one_letter_code
_entity_poly.pdbx_strand_id
1 'polypeptide(L)' 'MTEPAVLVLVGAVLIQLPIGVAMYFDAKRLGLKDPELYWLGVVVPTVGFFVILYYLSERRNLPKQSDSDPPRDST' A
#
# COMPACT_ATOMS: atom_id res chain seq x y z
N MET A 1 -4.09 17.18 -13.83
CA MET A 1 -3.60 16.03 -14.62
C MET A 1 -3.30 14.93 -13.63
N THR A 2 -4.05 13.83 -13.66
CA THR A 2 -3.85 12.71 -12.73
C THR A 2 -2.60 11.93 -13.14
N GLU A 3 -1.68 11.70 -12.20
CA GLU A 3 -0.46 10.96 -12.49
C GLU A 3 -0.76 9.51 -12.87
N PRO A 4 -0.04 8.94 -13.85
CA PRO A 4 -0.26 7.57 -14.31
C PRO A 4 -0.09 6.53 -13.19
N ALA A 5 0.78 6.80 -12.22
CA ALA A 5 0.94 5.96 -11.03
C ALA A 5 -0.34 5.88 -10.20
N VAL A 6 -1.04 7.01 -10.02
CA VAL A 6 -2.31 7.07 -9.27
C VAL A 6 -3.39 6.28 -10.00
N LEU A 7 -3.46 6.38 -11.33
CA LEU A 7 -4.42 5.62 -12.14
C LEU A 7 -4.20 4.10 -12.03
N VAL A 8 -2.94 3.64 -12.11
CA VAL A 8 -2.59 2.21 -11.96
C VAL A 8 -2.97 1.70 -10.58
N LEU A 9 -2.67 2.48 -9.55
CA LEU A 9 -2.97 2.14 -8.16
C LEU A 9 -4.48 2.04 -7.90
N VAL A 10 -5.26 3.01 -8.38
CA VAL A 10 -6.73 2.97 -8.28
C VAL A 10 -7.29 1.77 -9.03
N GLY A 11 -6.80 1.51 -10.25
CA GLY A 11 -7.19 0.33 -11.02
C GLY A 11 -6.89 -0.99 -10.31
N ALA A 12 -5.70 -1.10 -9.69
CA ALA A 12 -5.30 -2.28 -8.93
C ALA A 12 -6.22 -2.52 -7.72
N VAL A 13 -6.56 -1.47 -6.96
CA VAL A 13 -7.50 -1.57 -5.83
C VAL A 13 -8.88 -2.01 -6.33
N LEU A 14 -9.39 -1.40 -7.40
CA LEU A 14 -10.70 -1.74 -7.96
C LEU A 14 -10.79 -3.19 -8.44
N ILE A 15 -9.68 -3.78 -8.89
CA ILE A 15 -9.61 -5.20 -9.29
C ILE A 15 -9.44 -6.11 -8.06
N GLN A 16 -8.66 -5.70 -7.06
CA GLN A 16 -8.41 -6.52 -5.88
C GLN A 16 -9.63 -6.69 -4.97
N LEU A 17 -10.50 -5.67 -4.86
CA LEU A 17 -11.74 -5.77 -4.09
C LEU A 17 -12.64 -6.93 -4.56
N PRO A 18 -13.05 -7.03 -5.85
CA PRO A 18 -13.87 -8.16 -6.30
C PRO A 18 -13.15 -9.51 -6.16
N ILE A 19 -11.82 -9.57 -6.35
CA ILE A 19 -11.03 -10.80 -6.11
C ILE A 19 -11.12 -11.23 -4.66
N GLY A 20 -10.92 -10.30 -3.72
CA GLY A 20 -11.08 -10.59 -2.30
C GLY A 20 -12.47 -11.14 -1.98
N VAL A 21 -13.52 -10.60 -2.60
CA VAL A 21 -14.92 -10.98 -2.30
C VAL A 21 -15.11 -12.42 -2.76
N ALA A 22 -14.65 -12.74 -3.97
CA ALA A 22 -14.67 -14.10 -4.50
C ALA A 22 -13.92 -15.07 -3.57
N MET A 23 -12.73 -14.70 -3.10
CA MET A 23 -11.95 -15.51 -2.15
C MET A 23 -12.66 -15.71 -0.81
N TYR A 24 -13.33 -14.69 -0.28
CA TYR A 24 -14.12 -14.81 0.94
C TYR A 24 -15.28 -15.80 0.78
N PHE A 25 -16.03 -15.71 -0.32
CA PHE A 25 -17.12 -16.64 -0.61
C PHE A 25 -16.61 -18.06 -0.83
N ASP A 26 -15.48 -18.22 -1.52
CA ASP A 26 -14.85 -19.52 -1.74
C ASP A 26 -14.37 -20.13 -0.41
N ALA A 27 -13.68 -19.35 0.44
CA ALA A 27 -13.26 -19.77 1.77
C ALA A 27 -14.45 -20.17 2.67
N LYS A 28 -15.55 -19.42 2.59
CA LYS A 28 -16.80 -19.74 3.29
C LYS A 28 -17.44 -21.04 2.76
N ARG A 29 -17.41 -21.26 1.45
CA ARG A 29 -17.91 -22.49 0.81
C ARG A 29 -17.07 -23.71 1.21
N LEU A 30 -15.77 -23.54 1.38
CA LEU A 30 -14.82 -24.59 1.80
C LEU A 30 -14.83 -24.84 3.32
N GLY A 31 -15.55 -24.04 4.11
CA GLY A 31 -15.62 -24.18 5.57
C GLY A 31 -14.30 -23.85 6.27
N LEU A 32 -13.48 -22.98 5.69
CA LEU A 32 -12.20 -22.58 6.29
C LEU A 32 -12.41 -21.83 7.60
N LYS A 33 -11.47 -22.04 8.53
CA LYS A 33 -11.41 -21.27 9.76
C LYS A 33 -11.00 -19.83 9.42
N ASP A 34 -11.81 -18.87 9.86
CA ASP A 34 -11.60 -17.42 9.69
C ASP A 34 -11.53 -16.94 8.22
N PRO A 35 -12.62 -17.03 7.43
CA PRO A 35 -12.68 -16.55 6.04
C PRO A 35 -12.33 -15.06 5.87
N GLU A 36 -12.57 -14.27 6.91
CA GLU A 36 -12.28 -12.83 6.95
C GLU A 36 -10.78 -12.52 6.82
N LEU A 37 -9.91 -13.43 7.30
CA LEU A 37 -8.46 -13.28 7.18
C LEU A 37 -7.98 -13.36 5.73
N TYR A 38 -8.65 -14.12 4.86
CA TYR A 38 -8.32 -14.21 3.44
C TYR A 38 -8.68 -12.93 2.69
N TRP A 39 -9.81 -12.31 3.04
CA TRP A 39 -10.18 -10.98 2.55
C TRP A 39 -9.17 -9.92 3.02
N LEU A 40 -8.87 -9.91 4.33
CA LEU A 40 -7.94 -8.95 4.92
C LEU A 40 -6.54 -9.10 4.33
N GLY A 41 -6.10 -10.35 4.13
CA GLY A 41 -4.82 -10.71 3.53
C GLY A 41 -4.69 -10.35 2.05
N VAL A 42 -5.76 -10.00 1.34
CA VAL A 42 -5.68 -9.44 -0.02
C VAL A 42 -5.60 -7.91 0.01
N VAL A 43 -6.33 -7.28 0.93
CA VAL A 43 -6.40 -5.81 1.06
C VAL A 43 -5.15 -5.22 1.74
N VAL A 44 -4.60 -5.91 2.75
CA VAL A 44 -3.43 -5.44 3.52
C VAL A 44 -2.14 -5.41 2.70
N PRO A 45 -1.79 -6.42 1.88
CA PRO A 45 -0.63 -6.35 0.97
C PRO A 45 -0.69 -5.18 0.01
N THR A 46 -1.90 -4.74 -0.37
CA THR A 46 -2.06 -3.55 -1.20
C THR A 46 -1.48 -2.31 -0.51
N VAL A 47 -1.72 -2.14 0.79
CA VAL A 47 -1.14 -1.03 1.57
C VAL A 47 0.39 -1.08 1.52
N GLY A 48 0.99 -2.26 1.66
CA GLY A 48 2.45 -2.44 1.54
C GLY A 48 2.97 -2.06 0.14
N PHE A 49 2.23 -2.38 -0.91
CA PHE A 49 2.57 -2.01 -2.28
C PHE A 49 2.55 -0.48 -2.50
N PHE A 50 1.54 0.23 -1.95
CA PHE A 50 1.47 1.69 -1.98
C PHE A 50 2.65 2.36 -1.28
N VAL A 51 3.05 1.84 -0.12
CA VAL A 51 4.21 2.37 0.64
C VAL A 51 5.50 2.22 -0.19
N ILE A 52 5.70 1.10 -0.87
CA ILE A 52 6.87 0.88 -1.73
C ILE A 52 6.88 1.87 -2.90
N LEU A 53 5.74 2.07 -3.56
CA LEU A 53 5.66 3.01 -4.69
C LEU A 53 5.85 4.47 -4.25
N TYR A 54 5.22 4.88 -3.15
CA TYR A 54 5.43 6.20 -2.56
C TYR A 54 6.90 6.41 -2.17
N TYR A 55 7.50 5.43 -1.49
CA TYR A 55 8.92 5.48 -1.17
C TYR A 55 9.74 5.62 -2.45
N LEU A 56 9.48 4.86 -3.51
CA LEU A 56 10.24 4.94 -4.76
C LEU A 56 10.06 6.26 -5.51
N SER A 57 8.85 6.87 -5.50
CA SER A 57 8.58 8.17 -6.12
C SER A 57 9.25 9.29 -5.34
N GLU A 58 9.07 9.27 -4.02
CA GLU A 58 9.44 10.37 -3.15
C GLU A 58 10.85 10.20 -2.58
N ARG A 59 11.55 9.08 -2.81
CA ARG A 59 12.87 8.77 -2.22
C ARG A 59 13.89 9.90 -2.32
N ARG A 60 13.77 10.75 -3.34
CA ARG A 60 14.68 11.88 -3.56
C ARG A 60 14.31 13.13 -2.74
N ASN A 61 13.02 13.25 -2.39
CA ASN A 61 12.40 14.36 -1.67
C ASN A 61 12.09 14.00 -0.19
N LEU A 62 12.28 12.74 0.21
CA LEU A 62 12.10 12.34 1.61
C LEU A 62 13.09 13.10 2.52
N PRO A 63 12.65 13.58 3.71
CA PRO A 63 13.50 14.30 4.65
C PRO A 63 14.75 13.50 5.00
N LYS A 64 15.92 14.12 4.87
CA LYS A 64 17.19 13.47 5.21
C LYS A 64 17.65 13.93 6.59
N GLN A 65 18.42 13.08 7.28
CA GLN A 65 19.00 13.43 8.58
C GLN A 65 19.85 14.72 8.52
N SER A 66 20.47 15.01 7.37
CA SER A 66 21.23 16.25 7.14
C SER A 66 20.39 17.53 7.17
N ASP A 67 19.09 17.42 6.93
CA ASP A 67 18.19 18.59 6.84
C ASP A 67 17.74 19.05 8.23
N SER A 68 18.11 18.32 9.29
CA SER A 68 17.72 18.57 10.68
C SER A 68 18.85 19.15 11.54
N ASP A 69 20.04 19.43 10.97
CA ASP A 69 21.14 20.03 11.73
C ASP A 69 20.84 21.51 12.03
N PRO A 70 20.68 21.93 13.31
CA PRO A 70 20.59 23.34 13.65
C PRO A 70 21.94 24.03 13.35
N PRO A 71 21.95 25.35 13.08
CA PRO A 71 23.18 26.08 12.78
C PRO A 71 24.23 25.81 13.86
N ARG A 72 25.35 25.20 13.49
CA ARG A 72 26.49 25.06 14.37
C ARG A 72 27.05 26.46 14.62
N ASP A 73 26.80 27.00 15.81
CA ASP A 73 27.47 28.20 16.29
C ASP A 73 28.99 27.97 16.23
N SER A 74 29.65 28.78 15.39
CA SER A 74 31.09 28.92 15.32
C SER A 74 31.60 29.61 16.58
N THR A 75 32.38 28.92 17.40
CA THR A 75 33.24 29.53 18.42
C THR A 75 34.69 29.19 18.13
#